data_AF-A0A9N8D421-F1
#
_entry.id   AF-A0A9N8D421-F1
#
_cell.length_a   1.000
_cell.length_b   1.000
_cell.length_c   1.000
_cell.angle_alpha   90.00
_cell.angle_beta   90.00
_cell.angle_gamma   90.00
#
_symmetry.space_group_name_H-M   'P 1'
#
loop_
_entity.id
_entity.type
_entity.pdbx_description
1 polymer ?
#
loop_
_entity_poly.entity_id
_entity_poly.type
_entity_poly.pdbx_seq_one_letter_code
_entity_poly.pdbx_strand_id
1 'polypeptide(L)'
;MSESGQETHITSQGKVVIDAATEITLKVGGSFVRVTPGNVFTSGNVAIGDSAGGSGQAVDIQLPDGVDPFAAPPYPIKPYCAMQAQATGSWVIKPNGGNQ
;
A
#
# COMPACT_ATOMS: atom_id res chain seq x y z
N MET A 1 -29.01 9.74 -25.78
CA MET A 1 -27.91 10.56 -25.23
C MET A 1 -28.53 11.55 -24.28
N SER A 2 -28.05 11.56 -23.04
CA SER A 2 -28.45 12.57 -22.05
C SER A 2 -27.28 13.53 -21.94
N GLU A 3 -27.50 14.77 -22.32
CA GLU A 3 -26.51 15.85 -22.24
C GLU A 3 -27.11 16.93 -21.35
N SER A 4 -26.37 17.34 -20.32
CA SER A 4 -26.77 18.44 -19.44
C SER A 4 -25.77 19.58 -19.59
N GLY A 5 -26.27 20.76 -19.97
CA GLY A 5 -25.47 21.98 -20.00
C GLY A 5 -25.32 22.65 -18.63
N GLN A 6 -25.92 22.08 -17.59
CA GLN A 6 -25.90 22.53 -16.20
C GLN A 6 -25.59 21.34 -15.27
N GLU A 7 -25.53 21.58 -13.96
CA GLU A 7 -25.28 20.53 -12.97
C GLU A 7 -26.36 19.43 -12.98
N THR A 8 -25.95 18.16 -12.82
CA THR A 8 -26.86 17.00 -12.69
C THR A 8 -26.71 16.40 -11.29
N HIS A 9 -27.79 16.40 -10.52
CA HIS A 9 -27.80 15.84 -9.16
C HIS A 9 -28.34 14.41 -9.15
N ILE A 10 -27.57 13.47 -8.59
CA ILE A 10 -27.93 12.06 -8.46
C ILE A 10 -28.00 11.73 -6.96
N THR A 11 -29.20 11.55 -6.43
CA THR A 11 -29.43 11.18 -5.02
C THR A 11 -30.04 9.79 -4.94
N SER A 12 -29.52 8.96 -4.04
CA SER A 12 -30.11 7.67 -3.66
C SER A 12 -30.08 7.54 -2.14
N GLN A 13 -31.18 7.07 -1.55
CA GLN A 13 -31.24 6.78 -0.11
C GLN A 13 -30.46 5.52 0.28
N GLY A 14 -29.98 4.74 -0.70
CA GLY A 14 -29.20 3.53 -0.47
C GLY A 14 -27.96 3.50 -1.35
N LYS A 15 -28.04 2.82 -2.49
CA LYS A 15 -26.93 2.61 -3.41
C LYS A 15 -27.20 3.22 -4.77
N VAL A 16 -26.14 3.70 -5.43
CA VAL A 16 -26.10 3.96 -6.87
C VAL A 16 -25.19 2.91 -7.50
N VAL A 17 -25.66 2.27 -8.57
CA VAL A 17 -24.86 1.33 -9.37
C VAL A 17 -24.72 1.93 -10.76
N ILE A 18 -23.47 2.09 -11.21
CA ILE A 18 -23.14 2.54 -12.57
C ILE A 18 -22.49 1.35 -13.26
N ASP A 19 -23.18 0.80 -14.26
CA ASP A 19 -22.70 -0.34 -15.05
C ASP A 19 -22.24 0.13 -16.43
N ALA A 20 -21.11 -0.40 -16.88
CA ALA A 20 -20.57 -0.15 -18.20
C ALA A 20 -19.89 -1.41 -18.73
N ALA A 21 -20.16 -1.74 -20.00
CA ALA A 21 -19.59 -2.94 -20.63
C ALA A 21 -18.06 -2.86 -20.81
N THR A 22 -17.50 -1.67 -20.91
CA THR A 22 -16.08 -1.47 -21.28
C THR A 22 -15.34 -0.52 -20.35
N GLU A 23 -15.89 0.65 -20.05
CA GLU A 23 -15.20 1.68 -19.28
C GLU A 23 -16.16 2.72 -18.70
N ILE A 24 -15.81 3.27 -17.53
CA ILE A 24 -16.41 4.50 -16.98
C ILE A 24 -15.33 5.58 -16.91
N THR A 25 -15.59 6.75 -17.50
CA THR A 25 -14.68 7.90 -17.45
C THR A 25 -15.39 9.15 -16.90
N LEU A 26 -14.82 9.74 -15.86
CA LEU A 26 -15.23 11.02 -15.26
C LEU A 26 -14.16 12.06 -15.59
N LYS A 27 -14.50 13.12 -16.33
CA LYS A 27 -13.53 14.14 -16.79
C LYS A 27 -13.99 15.54 -16.38
N VAL A 28 -13.06 16.35 -15.86
CA VAL A 28 -13.26 17.78 -15.57
C VAL A 28 -11.97 18.53 -15.86
N GLY A 29 -12.04 19.60 -16.67
CA GLY A 29 -10.92 20.55 -16.85
C GLY A 29 -9.54 19.91 -17.11
N GLY A 30 -9.46 18.93 -18.02
CA GLY A 30 -8.21 18.22 -18.35
C GLY A 30 -7.86 17.04 -17.42
N SER A 31 -8.43 16.99 -16.21
CA SER A 31 -8.28 15.89 -15.26
C SER A 31 -9.32 14.80 -15.51
N PHE A 32 -8.98 13.54 -15.18
CA PHE A 32 -9.90 12.41 -15.32
C PHE A 32 -9.69 11.30 -14.30
N VAL A 33 -10.77 10.55 -14.04
CA VAL A 33 -10.78 9.24 -13.39
C VAL A 33 -11.39 8.25 -14.37
N ARG A 34 -10.72 7.12 -14.61
CA ARG A 34 -11.08 6.14 -15.62
C ARG A 34 -11.04 4.74 -15.04
N VAL A 35 -12.17 4.04 -15.08
CA VAL A 35 -12.34 2.69 -14.53
C VAL A 35 -12.51 1.72 -15.69
N THR A 36 -11.60 0.75 -15.76
CA THR A 36 -11.59 -0.35 -16.72
C THR A 36 -11.73 -1.67 -15.98
N PRO A 37 -12.07 -2.79 -16.65
CA PRO A 37 -12.18 -4.10 -16.00
C PRO A 37 -10.93 -4.54 -15.24
N GLY A 38 -9.75 -4.03 -15.62
CA GLY A 38 -8.48 -4.40 -14.98
C GLY A 38 -7.96 -3.40 -13.96
N ASN A 39 -8.30 -2.11 -14.06
CA ASN A 39 -7.62 -1.04 -13.32
C ASN A 39 -8.47 0.23 -13.15
N VAL A 40 -8.10 1.02 -12.15
CA VAL A 40 -8.55 2.42 -11.97
C VAL A 40 -7.37 3.34 -12.28
N PHE A 41 -7.56 4.25 -13.25
CA PHE A 41 -6.57 5.23 -13.68
C PHE A 41 -7.02 6.64 -13.32
N THR A 42 -6.07 7.47 -12.90
CA THR A 42 -6.33 8.87 -12.53
C THR A 42 -5.27 9.75 -13.18
N SER A 43 -5.64 10.94 -13.62
CA SER A 43 -4.69 11.87 -14.26
C SER A 43 -3.70 12.52 -13.28
N GLY A 44 -3.98 12.42 -11.97
CA GLY A 44 -3.14 12.93 -10.89
C GLY A 44 -3.34 12.12 -9.61
N ASN A 45 -2.69 12.56 -8.53
CA ASN A 45 -2.78 11.92 -7.22
C ASN A 45 -4.22 11.99 -6.71
N VAL A 46 -4.79 10.83 -6.38
CA VAL A 46 -6.08 10.75 -5.71
C VAL A 46 -5.86 10.49 -4.22
N ALA A 47 -6.42 11.37 -3.39
CA ALA A 47 -6.52 11.13 -1.96
C ALA A 47 -7.65 10.12 -1.70
N ILE A 48 -7.31 8.84 -1.56
CA ILE A 48 -8.25 7.79 -1.17
C ILE A 48 -8.30 7.74 0.36
N GLY A 49 -9.18 8.56 0.96
CA GLY A 49 -9.40 8.57 2.40
C GLY A 49 -8.21 9.06 3.23
N ASP A 50 -8.53 9.61 4.38
CA ASP A 50 -7.71 9.89 5.56
C ASP A 50 -7.11 8.63 6.21
N SER A 51 -6.80 7.60 5.41
CA SER A 51 -6.08 6.42 5.86
C SER A 51 -4.65 6.83 6.17
N ALA A 52 -4.43 7.40 7.36
CA ALA A 52 -3.16 7.30 8.04
C ALA A 52 -2.78 5.82 7.94
N GLY A 53 -1.79 5.50 7.10
CA GLY A 53 -1.28 4.14 7.00
C GLY A 53 -1.06 3.70 8.43
N GLY A 54 -1.82 2.68 8.87
CA GLY A 54 -1.76 2.25 10.25
C GLY A 54 -0.29 2.09 10.62
N SER A 55 0.14 2.70 11.72
CA SER A 55 1.52 2.53 12.19
C SER A 55 1.69 1.03 12.42
N GLY A 56 2.35 0.36 11.47
CA GLY A 56 2.56 -1.08 11.55
C GLY A 56 3.09 -1.39 12.94
N GLN A 57 2.42 -2.28 13.66
CA GLN A 57 2.94 -2.78 14.92
C GLN A 57 4.18 -3.62 14.58
N ALA A 58 5.27 -3.38 15.29
CA ALA A 58 6.41 -4.28 15.21
C ALA A 58 5.95 -5.68 15.62
N VAL A 59 6.37 -6.70 14.86
CA VAL A 59 6.07 -8.08 15.21
C VAL A 59 6.85 -8.42 16.47
N ASP A 60 6.14 -8.71 17.56
CA ASP A 60 6.75 -9.25 18.78
C ASP A 60 7.01 -10.75 18.55
N ILE A 61 8.20 -11.06 18.04
CA ILE A 61 8.63 -12.44 17.80
C ILE A 61 9.21 -12.95 19.11
N GLN A 62 8.49 -13.86 19.78
CA GLN A 62 9.05 -14.59 20.91
C GLN A 62 10.23 -15.44 20.42
N LEU A 63 11.37 -15.27 21.09
CA LEU A 63 12.57 -16.03 20.79
C LEU A 63 12.34 -17.53 21.07
N PRO A 64 12.88 -18.44 20.23
CA PRO A 64 12.86 -19.88 20.51
C PRO A 64 13.51 -20.26 21.85
N ASP A 65 13.15 -21.41 22.41
CA ASP A 65 13.74 -21.89 23.66
C ASP A 65 15.27 -22.11 23.50
N GLY A 66 16.04 -21.53 24.42
CA GLY A 66 17.50 -21.70 24.48
C GLY A 66 18.33 -20.67 23.72
N VAL A 67 17.72 -19.62 23.16
CA VAL A 67 18.47 -18.46 22.66
C VAL A 67 18.42 -17.32 23.68
N ASP A 68 19.60 -16.89 24.15
CA ASP A 68 19.70 -15.77 25.08
C ASP A 68 19.26 -14.46 24.38
N PRO A 69 18.51 -13.59 25.07
CA PRO A 69 18.13 -12.29 24.53
C PRO A 69 19.36 -11.48 24.12
N PHE A 70 19.25 -10.76 23.00
CA PHE A 70 20.32 -9.88 22.56
C PHE A 70 20.55 -8.78 23.61
N ALA A 71 21.73 -8.78 24.25
CA ALA A 71 22.10 -7.74 25.19
C ALA A 71 22.27 -6.41 24.44
N ALA A 72 21.51 -5.39 24.83
CA ALA A 72 21.68 -4.05 24.28
C ALA A 72 23.13 -3.59 24.54
N PRO A 73 23.87 -3.13 23.51
CA PRO A 73 25.23 -2.69 23.71
C PRO A 73 25.26 -1.50 24.68
N PRO A 74 26.34 -1.34 25.47
CA PRO A 74 26.45 -0.29 26.48
C PRO A 74 26.54 1.14 25.91
N TYR A 75 26.55 1.28 24.58
CA TYR A 75 26.59 2.57 23.88
C TYR A 75 25.36 2.73 22.99
N PRO A 76 24.82 3.96 22.87
CA PRO A 76 23.68 4.23 22.00
C PRO A 76 24.04 3.89 20.55
N ILE A 77 23.25 2.99 19.96
CA ILE A 77 23.44 2.56 18.57
C ILE A 77 23.17 3.77 17.67
N LYS A 78 24.21 4.28 17.03
CA LYS A 78 24.09 5.37 16.07
C LYS A 78 23.33 4.84 14.84
N PRO A 79 22.39 5.58 14.23
CA PRO A 79 21.56 5.08 13.12
C PRO A 79 22.34 4.56 11.92
N TYR A 80 23.59 5.02 11.73
CA TYR A 80 24.52 4.47 10.74
C TYR A 80 24.83 2.97 10.92
N CYS A 81 24.83 2.45 12.16
CA CYS A 81 25.11 1.03 12.44
C CYS A 81 23.96 0.11 12.02
N ALA A 82 22.71 0.59 12.05
CA ALA A 82 21.55 -0.17 11.59
C ALA A 82 21.57 -0.39 10.06
N MET A 83 22.11 0.58 9.30
CA MET A 83 22.27 0.43 7.85
C MET A 83 23.36 -0.58 7.47
N GLN A 84 24.43 -0.73 8.27
CA GLN A 84 25.45 -1.74 8.02
C GLN A 84 24.99 -3.17 8.35
N ALA A 85 24.11 -3.35 9.34
CA ALA A 85 23.48 -4.65 9.61
C ALA A 85 22.59 -5.13 8.44
N GLN A 86 22.08 -4.19 7.64
CA GLN A 86 21.37 -4.45 6.38
C GLN A 86 22.31 -4.51 5.16
N ALA A 87 23.56 -4.06 5.31
CA ALA A 87 24.54 -4.11 4.24
C ALA A 87 25.02 -5.55 4.03
N THR A 88 25.34 -5.82 2.78
CA THR A 88 25.53 -7.11 2.13
C THR A 88 26.62 -7.97 2.81
N GLY A 89 26.23 -8.63 3.90
CA GLY A 89 27.10 -9.45 4.75
C GLY A 89 26.34 -10.12 5.91
N SER A 90 25.13 -9.64 6.23
CA SER A 90 24.18 -10.40 7.05
C SER A 90 23.91 -11.75 6.37
N TRP A 91 24.20 -12.85 7.07
CA TRP A 91 24.07 -14.20 6.54
C TRP A 91 22.62 -14.44 6.11
N VAL A 92 22.36 -14.27 4.81
CA VAL A 92 21.16 -14.78 4.16
C VAL A 92 21.27 -16.29 4.28
N ILE A 93 20.51 -16.89 5.20
CA ILE A 93 20.25 -18.32 5.20
C ILE A 93 19.57 -18.61 3.86
N LYS A 94 20.35 -19.12 2.90
CA LYS A 94 19.79 -19.59 1.64
C LYS A 94 18.86 -20.75 2.00
N PRO A 95 17.58 -20.74 1.57
CA PRO A 95 16.77 -21.94 1.69
C PRO A 95 17.47 -23.01 0.86
N ASN A 96 17.86 -24.11 1.50
CA ASN A 96 18.47 -25.24 0.82
C ASN A 96 17.47 -25.80 -0.19
N GLY A 97 17.61 -25.41 -1.46
CA GLY A 97 17.14 -26.18 -2.60
C GLY A 97 18.28 -27.05 -3.09
N GLY A 98 18.10 -28.38 -3.04
CA GLY A 98 19.07 -29.33 -3.59
C GLY A 98 18.99 -30.73 -2.97
N ASN A 99 18.11 -31.55 -3.53
CA ASN A 99 17.87 -32.99 -3.33
C ASN A 99 19.11 -33.85 -3.08
N GLN A 100 18.98 -34.84 -2.17
CA GLN A 100 19.13 -36.29 -2.43
C GLN A 100 18.26 -37.09 -1.47
#